data_AF-A0A2T8HLK1-F1
#
_entry.id   AF-A0A2T8HLK1-F1
#
_cell.length_a   1.000
_cell.length_b   1.000
_cell.length_c   1.000
_cell.angle_alpha   90.00
_cell.angle_beta   90.00
_cell.angle_gamma   90.00
#
_symmetry.space_group_name_H-M   'P 1'
#
loop_
_entity.id
_entity.type
_entity.pdbx_description
1 polymer ?
#
loop_
_entity_poly.entity_id
_entity_poly.type
_entity_poly.pdbx_seq_one_letter_code
_entity_poly.pdbx_strand_id
1 'polypeptide(L)'
;MNIQERVLTALKPLVASKGFGEKTVEGLATNLATGLTEESTDEDITAAINGASTYFNLMQSENTRYINEYKKKNPTPANPDPNLNPANPANPETTSYEDKFKELSDKFDKLLAHNDTLSLKQKWEKLAEANGIVNETLIQKWQPSKEEDFDGAIEELKNFNTSFIKQTANDKSTGKPNSGDRGDADDKKPKALSAKGKEAVESFKKAQERLAKSKA
;
A
#
# COMPACT_ATOMS: atom_id res chain seq x y z
N MET A 1 0.37 27.45 -25.10
CA MET A 1 0.85 26.55 -24.05
C MET A 1 -0.02 25.31 -24.14
N ASN A 2 0.57 24.14 -24.39
CA ASN A 2 -0.19 22.90 -24.53
C ASN A 2 -0.60 22.33 -23.16
N ILE A 3 -1.50 21.35 -23.14
CA ILE A 3 -2.01 20.78 -21.89
C ILE A 3 -0.90 20.21 -20.98
N GLN A 4 0.12 19.59 -21.57
CA GLN A 4 1.26 19.04 -20.82
C GLN A 4 2.10 20.14 -20.15
N GLU A 5 2.36 21.25 -20.84
CA GLU A 5 3.05 22.41 -20.28
C GLU A 5 2.26 23.03 -19.13
N ARG A 6 0.92 23.09 -19.26
CA ARG A 6 0.01 23.59 -18.21
C ARG A 6 0.06 22.69 -16.98
N VAL A 7 -0.04 21.38 -17.17
CA VAL A 7 0.10 20.39 -16.10
C VAL A 7 1.48 20.47 -15.45
N LEU A 8 2.56 20.56 -16.22
CA LEU A 8 3.93 20.68 -15.71
C LEU A 8 4.10 21.92 -14.83
N THR A 9 3.53 23.04 -15.26
CA THR A 9 3.60 24.31 -14.52
C THR A 9 2.85 24.23 -13.19
N ALA A 10 1.68 23.59 -13.17
CA ALA A 10 0.92 23.36 -11.95
C ALA A 10 1.58 22.32 -11.03
N LEU A 11 2.22 21.28 -11.60
CA LEU A 11 2.82 20.18 -10.87
C LEU A 11 4.12 20.58 -10.15
N LYS A 12 4.99 21.36 -10.81
CA LYS A 12 6.31 21.77 -10.30
C LYS A 12 6.31 22.25 -8.84
N PRO A 13 5.49 23.24 -8.41
CA PRO A 13 5.50 23.71 -7.03
C PRO A 13 5.05 22.64 -6.02
N LEU A 14 4.16 21.72 -6.41
CA LEU A 14 3.59 20.70 -5.53
C LEU A 14 4.56 19.54 -5.27
N VAL A 15 5.44 19.24 -6.22
CA VAL A 15 6.40 18.14 -6.11
C VAL A 15 7.83 18.62 -5.79
N ALA A 16 8.09 19.92 -5.76
CA ALA A 16 9.40 20.49 -5.43
C ALA A 16 9.91 20.01 -4.06
N SER A 17 9.04 19.94 -3.05
CA SER A 17 9.39 19.45 -1.71
C SER A 17 9.61 17.93 -1.64
N LYS A 18 9.31 17.20 -2.72
CA LYS A 18 9.44 15.74 -2.78
C LYS A 18 10.81 15.28 -3.27
N GLY A 19 11.64 16.18 -3.76
CA GLY A 19 13.00 15.88 -4.22
C GLY A 19 13.04 15.09 -5.52
N PHE A 20 11.99 15.18 -6.35
CA PHE A 20 12.02 14.58 -7.69
C PHE A 20 12.93 15.37 -8.63
N GLY A 21 13.69 14.66 -9.46
CA GLY A 21 14.49 15.26 -10.52
C GLY A 21 13.62 15.76 -11.68
N GLU A 22 14.17 16.67 -12.49
CA GLU A 22 13.48 17.32 -13.61
C GLU A 22 12.81 16.33 -14.57
N LYS A 23 13.55 15.30 -15.03
CA LYS A 23 13.01 14.24 -15.91
C LYS A 23 11.82 13.50 -15.30
N THR A 24 11.83 13.27 -13.99
CA THR A 24 10.72 12.60 -13.30
C THR A 24 9.50 13.52 -13.29
N VAL A 25 9.69 14.81 -12.97
CA VAL A 25 8.59 15.79 -12.97
C VAL A 25 7.99 15.97 -14.36
N GLU A 26 8.81 15.99 -15.41
CA GLU A 26 8.35 16.03 -16.80
C GLU A 26 7.57 14.77 -17.17
N GLY A 27 8.07 13.57 -16.83
CA GLY A 27 7.36 12.31 -17.10
C GLY A 27 6.02 12.21 -16.38
N LEU A 28 5.95 12.69 -15.12
CA LEU A 28 4.70 12.78 -14.37
C LEU A 28 3.70 13.73 -15.05
N ALA A 29 4.16 14.89 -15.55
CA ALA A 29 3.30 15.81 -16.27
C ALA A 29 2.77 15.21 -17.57
N THR A 30 3.59 14.49 -18.34
CA THR A 30 3.16 13.76 -19.54
C THR A 30 2.10 12.71 -19.22
N ASN A 31 2.31 11.93 -18.16
CA ASN A 31 1.36 10.88 -17.77
C ASN A 31 0.01 11.47 -17.33
N LEU A 32 0.04 12.51 -16.50
CA LEU A 32 -1.18 13.22 -16.08
C LEU A 32 -1.92 13.87 -17.25
N ALA A 33 -1.19 14.42 -18.22
CA ALA A 33 -1.78 15.04 -19.40
C ALA A 33 -2.51 14.04 -20.32
N THR A 34 -2.22 12.74 -20.23
CA THR A 34 -2.86 11.71 -21.06
C THR A 34 -4.37 11.61 -20.82
N GLY A 35 -4.83 11.95 -19.61
CA GLY A 35 -6.26 11.97 -19.26
C GLY A 35 -6.94 13.32 -19.47
N LEU A 36 -6.24 14.31 -20.03
CA LEU A 36 -6.71 15.69 -20.17
C LEU A 36 -6.72 16.12 -21.64
N THR A 37 -7.46 17.17 -21.95
CA THR A 37 -7.52 17.77 -23.29
C THR A 37 -7.05 19.22 -23.24
N GLU A 38 -6.83 19.83 -24.40
CA GLU A 38 -6.48 21.26 -24.46
C GLU A 38 -7.58 22.17 -23.89
N GLU A 39 -8.83 21.70 -23.82
CA GLU A 39 -9.98 22.40 -23.24
C GLU A 39 -10.10 22.19 -21.72
N SER A 40 -9.31 21.30 -21.12
CA SER A 40 -9.34 21.07 -19.67
C SER A 40 -9.02 22.33 -18.89
N THR A 41 -9.80 22.55 -17.84
CA THR A 41 -9.68 23.70 -16.94
C THR A 41 -8.52 23.53 -15.96
N ASP A 42 -8.14 24.60 -15.27
CA ASP A 42 -7.13 24.53 -14.22
C ASP A 42 -7.61 23.70 -13.02
N GLU A 43 -8.93 23.60 -12.81
CA GLU A 43 -9.55 22.71 -11.82
C GLU A 43 -9.39 21.23 -12.22
N ASP A 44 -9.57 20.89 -13.50
CA ASP A 44 -9.35 19.52 -14.01
C ASP A 44 -7.88 19.09 -13.85
N ILE A 45 -6.95 20.00 -14.17
CA ILE A 45 -5.51 19.79 -13.98
C ILE A 45 -5.20 19.55 -12.50
N THR A 46 -5.76 20.39 -11.63
CA THR A 46 -5.56 20.27 -10.18
C THR A 46 -6.15 18.97 -9.64
N ALA A 47 -7.33 18.56 -10.11
CA ALA A 47 -7.97 17.31 -9.75
C ALA A 47 -7.12 16.10 -10.17
N ALA A 48 -6.54 16.12 -11.38
CA ALA A 48 -5.65 15.07 -11.87
C ALA A 48 -4.38 14.96 -11.00
N ILE A 49 -3.75 16.09 -10.66
CA ILE A 49 -2.56 16.14 -9.79
C ILE A 49 -2.89 15.63 -8.37
N ASN A 50 -4.03 16.04 -7.81
CA ASN A 50 -4.47 15.60 -6.49
C ASN A 50 -4.79 14.11 -6.46
N GLY A 51 -5.45 13.58 -7.51
CA GLY A 51 -5.70 12.15 -7.67
C GLY A 51 -4.42 11.32 -7.69
N ALA A 52 -3.33 11.87 -8.25
CA ALA A 52 -2.03 11.21 -8.30
C ALA A 52 -1.16 11.42 -7.05
N SER A 53 -1.58 12.28 -6.09
CA SER A 53 -0.73 12.67 -4.95
C SER A 53 -0.33 11.50 -4.05
N THR A 54 -1.18 10.48 -3.92
CA THR A 54 -0.85 9.25 -3.18
C THR A 54 0.35 8.52 -3.81
N TYR A 55 0.41 8.45 -5.15
CA TYR A 55 1.54 7.84 -5.86
C TYR A 55 2.81 8.66 -5.71
N PHE A 56 2.72 10.00 -5.69
CA PHE A 56 3.87 10.85 -5.45
C PHE A 56 4.45 10.65 -4.04
N ASN A 57 3.58 10.46 -3.03
CA ASN A 57 4.03 10.16 -1.67
C ASN A 57 4.74 8.80 -1.61
N LEU A 58 4.22 7.79 -2.29
CA LEU A 58 4.84 6.46 -2.36
C LEU A 58 6.20 6.50 -3.09
N MET A 59 6.30 7.22 -4.20
CA MET A 59 7.60 7.40 -4.88
C MET A 59 8.61 8.11 -3.98
N GLN A 60 8.18 9.11 -3.21
CA GLN A 60 9.04 9.81 -2.27
C GLN A 60 9.52 8.89 -1.13
N SER A 61 8.65 8.05 -0.57
CA SER A 61 9.03 7.13 0.51
C SER A 61 10.02 6.07 0.02
N GLU A 62 9.81 5.49 -1.16
CA GLU A 62 10.74 4.54 -1.77
C GLU A 62 12.09 5.18 -2.11
N ASN A 63 12.09 6.40 -2.65
CA ASN A 63 13.34 7.12 -2.93
C ASN A 63 14.12 7.41 -1.64
N THR A 64 13.40 7.80 -0.58
CA THR A 64 13.98 8.00 0.76
C THR A 64 14.54 6.70 1.34
N ARG A 65 13.82 5.58 1.19
CA ARG A 65 14.28 4.25 1.61
C ARG A 65 15.58 3.88 0.91
N TYR A 66 15.63 4.07 -0.41
CA TYR A 66 16.83 3.75 -1.21
C TYR A 66 18.03 4.60 -0.79
N ILE A 67 17.84 5.91 -0.58
CA ILE A 67 18.91 6.81 -0.10
C ILE A 67 19.39 6.38 1.30
N ASN A 68 18.47 6.01 2.19
CA ASN A 68 18.83 5.57 3.54
C ASN A 68 19.57 4.22 3.53
N GLU A 69 19.13 3.27 2.70
CA GLU A 69 19.84 2.00 2.50
C GLU A 69 21.23 2.22 1.90
N TYR A 70 21.37 3.13 0.93
CA TYR A 70 22.66 3.50 0.35
C TYR A 70 23.60 4.12 1.39
N LYS A 71 23.10 5.08 2.19
CA LYS A 71 23.88 5.70 3.28
C LYS A 71 24.28 4.69 4.35
N LYS A 72 23.43 3.70 4.65
CA LYS A 72 23.73 2.62 5.59
C LYS A 72 24.82 1.68 5.07
N LYS A 73 24.81 1.37 3.77
CA LYS A 73 25.82 0.53 3.12
C LYS A 73 27.13 1.28 2.84
N ASN A 74 27.06 2.60 2.71
CA ASN A 74 28.20 3.49 2.44
C ASN A 74 28.27 4.59 3.51
N PRO A 75 28.60 4.25 4.77
CA PRO A 75 28.73 5.24 5.83
C PRO A 75 29.85 6.21 5.47
N THR A 76 29.53 7.50 5.47
CA THR A 76 30.53 8.56 5.28
C THR A 76 31.52 8.50 6.45
N PRO A 77 32.83 8.40 6.22
CA PRO A 77 33.82 8.41 7.30
C PRO A 77 33.67 9.67 8.16
N ALA A 78 33.81 9.52 9.48
CA ALA A 78 33.53 10.57 10.47
C ALA A 78 34.53 11.74 10.48
N ASN A 79 35.41 11.87 9.48
CA ASN A 79 36.38 12.95 9.42
C ASN A 79 36.62 13.37 7.97
N PRO A 80 36.19 14.58 7.54
CA PRO A 80 36.63 15.12 6.27
C PRO A 80 38.06 15.65 6.50
N ASP A 81 39.06 14.83 6.17
CA ASP A 81 40.41 15.34 5.96
C ASP A 81 40.35 16.28 4.75
N PRO A 82 40.63 17.59 4.89
CA PRO A 82 40.43 18.57 3.82
C PRO A 82 41.41 18.41 2.65
N ASN A 83 42.30 17.41 2.67
CA ASN A 83 43.38 17.28 1.69
C ASN A 83 43.45 15.94 0.95
N LEU A 84 42.33 15.25 0.79
CA LEU A 84 42.22 14.18 -0.20
C LEU A 84 41.57 14.74 -1.47
N ASN A 85 42.43 15.15 -2.40
CA ASN A 85 42.10 15.24 -3.80
C ASN A 85 41.27 13.98 -4.16
N PRO A 86 40.04 14.09 -4.71
CA PRO A 86 39.23 12.90 -4.94
C PRO A 86 39.93 12.05 -5.99
N ALA A 87 40.59 11.00 -5.54
CA ALA A 87 40.88 9.85 -6.39
C ALA A 87 39.51 9.37 -6.88
N ASN A 88 39.28 9.55 -8.18
CA ASN A 88 38.08 9.11 -8.88
C ASN A 88 37.78 7.67 -8.44
N PRO A 89 36.69 7.41 -7.68
CA PRO A 89 36.34 6.04 -7.36
C PRO A 89 36.03 5.36 -8.69
N ALA A 90 36.72 4.26 -8.98
CA ALA A 90 36.39 3.41 -10.10
C ALA A 90 34.88 3.13 -10.05
N ASN A 91 34.20 3.52 -11.13
CA ASN A 91 32.77 3.37 -11.32
C ASN A 91 32.37 1.92 -10.98
N PRO A 92 31.66 1.64 -9.88
CA PRO A 92 31.07 0.32 -9.69
C PRO A 92 30.03 0.20 -10.79
N GLU A 93 30.22 -0.75 -11.70
CA GLU A 93 29.42 -1.00 -12.92
C GLU A 93 28.03 -0.38 -12.82
N THR A 94 27.86 0.77 -13.47
CA THR A 94 26.56 1.39 -13.68
C THR A 94 25.77 0.44 -14.57
N THR A 95 25.03 -0.50 -13.99
CA THR A 95 23.85 -1.04 -14.68
C THR A 95 23.00 0.18 -14.97
N SER A 96 22.85 0.51 -16.25
CA SER A 96 22.20 1.75 -16.66
C SER A 96 20.80 1.80 -16.07
N TYR A 97 20.24 3.00 -15.88
CA TYR A 97 18.82 3.11 -15.55
C TYR A 97 17.95 2.38 -16.59
N GLU A 98 18.40 2.31 -17.85
CA GLU A 98 17.79 1.44 -18.87
C GLU A 98 17.81 -0.05 -18.49
N ASP A 99 18.89 -0.56 -17.91
CA ASP A 99 19.00 -1.97 -17.52
C ASP A 99 18.08 -2.31 -16.35
N LYS A 100 17.96 -1.39 -15.38
CA LYS A 100 17.02 -1.55 -14.26
C LYS A 100 15.57 -1.45 -14.71
N PHE A 101 15.26 -0.52 -15.62
CA PHE A 101 13.92 -0.41 -16.19
C PHE A 101 13.58 -1.66 -17.01
N LYS A 102 14.53 -2.17 -17.80
CA LYS A 102 14.39 -3.43 -18.53
C LYS A 102 14.16 -4.60 -17.57
N GLU A 103 14.90 -4.70 -16.48
CA GLU A 103 14.70 -5.74 -15.46
C GLU A 103 13.31 -5.66 -14.80
N LEU A 104 12.82 -4.45 -14.50
CA LEU A 104 11.49 -4.22 -13.97
C LEU A 104 10.40 -4.61 -14.98
N SER A 105 10.55 -4.22 -16.23
CA SER A 105 9.64 -4.59 -17.31
C SER A 105 9.61 -6.12 -17.49
N ASP A 106 10.76 -6.76 -17.52
CA ASP A 106 10.87 -8.23 -17.63
C ASP A 106 10.21 -8.94 -16.42
N LYS A 107 10.32 -8.37 -15.21
CA LYS A 107 9.64 -8.88 -14.02
C LYS A 107 8.13 -8.69 -14.10
N PHE A 108 7.67 -7.54 -14.61
CA PHE A 108 6.25 -7.25 -14.80
C PHE A 108 5.63 -8.20 -15.83
N ASP A 109 6.30 -8.41 -16.97
CA ASP A 109 5.87 -9.35 -18.00
C ASP A 109 5.81 -10.79 -17.47
N LYS A 110 6.80 -11.19 -16.65
CA LYS A 110 6.76 -12.50 -15.96
C LYS A 110 5.61 -12.61 -14.97
N LEU A 111 5.26 -11.53 -14.26
CA LEU A 111 4.12 -11.52 -13.34
C LEU A 111 2.79 -11.62 -14.09
N LEU A 112 2.66 -10.92 -15.22
CA LEU A 112 1.49 -11.05 -16.11
C LEU A 112 1.37 -12.47 -16.64
N ALA A 113 2.44 -13.02 -17.24
CA ALA A 113 2.44 -14.38 -17.75
C ALA A 113 2.13 -15.41 -16.64
N HIS A 114 2.71 -15.23 -15.45
CA HIS A 114 2.39 -16.10 -14.31
C HIS A 114 0.92 -15.97 -13.90
N ASN A 115 0.37 -14.75 -13.85
CA ASN A 115 -1.06 -14.52 -13.56
C ASN A 115 -1.95 -15.21 -14.60
N ASP A 116 -1.61 -15.11 -15.89
CA ASP A 116 -2.35 -15.78 -16.98
C ASP A 116 -2.30 -17.30 -16.88
N THR A 117 -1.23 -17.87 -16.30
CA THR A 117 -1.13 -19.31 -16.06
C THR A 117 -1.87 -19.80 -14.81
N LEU A 118 -2.28 -18.90 -13.91
CA LEU A 118 -3.02 -19.28 -12.71
C LEU A 118 -4.46 -19.61 -13.05
N SER A 119 -4.97 -20.69 -12.47
CA SER A 119 -6.40 -20.97 -12.49
C SER A 119 -7.18 -19.90 -11.73
N LEU A 120 -8.45 -19.71 -12.10
CA LEU A 120 -9.39 -18.80 -11.45
C LEU A 120 -9.40 -18.98 -9.91
N LYS A 121 -9.33 -20.24 -9.45
CA LYS A 121 -9.25 -20.58 -8.03
C LYS A 121 -8.01 -20.04 -7.36
N GLN A 122 -6.84 -20.20 -7.98
CA GLN A 122 -5.58 -19.74 -7.42
C GLN A 122 -5.49 -18.20 -7.40
N LYS A 123 -6.04 -17.53 -8.43
CA LYS A 123 -6.15 -16.07 -8.43
C LYS A 123 -7.01 -15.58 -7.28
N TRP A 124 -8.15 -16.23 -7.03
CA TRP A 124 -9.04 -15.91 -5.92
C TRP A 124 -8.40 -16.13 -4.55
N GLU A 125 -7.72 -17.26 -4.34
CA GLU A 125 -7.01 -17.56 -3.08
C GLU A 125 -5.93 -16.51 -2.78
N LYS A 126 -5.15 -16.12 -3.79
CA LYS A 126 -4.15 -15.06 -3.66
C LYS A 126 -4.77 -13.70 -3.37
N LEU A 127 -5.90 -13.38 -3.98
CA LEU A 127 -6.62 -12.14 -3.72
C LEU A 127 -7.17 -12.11 -2.29
N ALA A 128 -7.71 -13.22 -1.80
CA ALA A 128 -8.15 -13.35 -0.41
C ALA A 128 -7.00 -13.18 0.59
N GLU A 129 -5.86 -13.83 0.35
CA GLU A 129 -4.65 -13.71 1.17
C GLU A 129 -4.13 -12.27 1.21
N ALA A 130 -4.04 -11.61 0.05
CA ALA A 130 -3.63 -10.21 -0.07
C ALA A 130 -4.54 -9.25 0.71
N ASN A 131 -5.80 -9.65 0.92
CA ASN A 131 -6.79 -8.90 1.68
C ASN A 131 -6.91 -9.36 3.14
N GLY A 132 -5.98 -10.20 3.62
CA GLY A 132 -5.94 -10.67 5.01
C GLY A 132 -7.05 -11.65 5.37
N ILE A 133 -7.71 -12.24 4.37
CA ILE A 133 -8.73 -13.27 4.57
C ILE A 133 -8.02 -14.62 4.49
N VAL A 134 -7.92 -15.31 5.62
CA VAL A 134 -7.19 -16.58 5.76
C VAL A 134 -8.10 -17.78 6.02
N ASN A 135 -9.42 -17.58 6.09
CA ASN A 135 -10.37 -18.66 6.35
C ASN A 135 -10.69 -19.42 5.05
N GLU A 136 -10.05 -20.57 4.87
CA GLU A 136 -10.20 -21.42 3.68
C GLU A 136 -11.66 -21.76 3.33
N THR A 137 -12.52 -22.01 4.33
CA THR A 137 -13.92 -22.35 4.09
C THR A 137 -14.69 -21.16 3.50
N LEU A 138 -14.40 -19.94 3.96
CA LEU A 138 -15.02 -18.74 3.42
C LEU A 138 -14.49 -18.42 2.03
N ILE A 139 -13.19 -18.58 1.82
CA ILE A 139 -12.54 -18.38 0.52
C ILE A 139 -13.17 -19.32 -0.52
N GLN A 140 -13.31 -20.61 -0.23
CA GLN A 140 -13.90 -21.55 -1.18
C GLN A 140 -15.39 -21.28 -1.45
N LYS A 141 -16.16 -20.92 -0.42
CA LYS A 141 -17.61 -20.69 -0.55
C LYS A 141 -17.95 -19.42 -1.34
N TRP A 142 -17.09 -18.40 -1.24
CA TRP A 142 -17.27 -17.10 -1.87
C TRP A 142 -16.50 -16.94 -3.18
N GLN A 143 -15.86 -18.01 -3.65
CA GLN A 143 -15.15 -18.01 -4.91
C GLN A 143 -16.10 -17.68 -6.06
N PRO A 144 -15.84 -16.61 -6.84
CA PRO A 144 -16.65 -16.29 -8.00
C PRO A 144 -16.41 -17.27 -9.15
N SER A 145 -17.40 -17.40 -10.03
CA SER A 145 -17.29 -18.24 -11.23
C SER A 145 -16.52 -17.55 -12.37
N LYS A 146 -16.36 -16.22 -12.30
CA LYS A 146 -15.68 -15.39 -13.30
C LYS A 146 -14.76 -14.37 -12.63
N GLU A 147 -13.70 -13.99 -13.32
CA GLU A 147 -12.69 -13.06 -12.81
C GLU A 147 -13.22 -11.62 -12.69
N GLU A 148 -14.15 -11.23 -13.57
CA GLU A 148 -14.83 -9.93 -13.57
C GLU A 148 -15.58 -9.65 -12.25
N ASP A 149 -16.00 -10.70 -11.54
CA ASP A 149 -16.77 -10.60 -10.31
C ASP A 149 -15.88 -10.56 -9.04
N PHE A 150 -14.55 -10.61 -9.20
CA PHE A 150 -13.61 -10.72 -8.09
C PHE A 150 -13.63 -9.52 -7.14
N ASP A 151 -13.69 -8.31 -7.69
CA ASP A 151 -13.66 -7.09 -6.90
C ASP A 151 -14.92 -6.93 -6.03
N GLY A 152 -16.09 -7.24 -6.60
CA GLY A 152 -17.35 -7.26 -5.84
C GLY A 152 -17.34 -8.35 -4.76
N ALA A 153 -16.95 -9.57 -5.14
CA ALA A 153 -16.93 -10.69 -4.20
C ALA A 153 -15.92 -10.51 -3.07
N ILE A 154 -14.76 -9.88 -3.32
CA ILE A 154 -13.77 -9.65 -2.26
C ILE A 154 -14.23 -8.58 -1.29
N GLU A 155 -14.96 -7.57 -1.77
CA GLU A 155 -15.55 -6.54 -0.91
C GLU A 155 -16.64 -7.12 -0.01
N GLU A 156 -17.53 -7.95 -0.58
CA GLU A 156 -18.55 -8.64 0.20
C GLU A 156 -17.92 -9.63 1.20
N LEU A 157 -16.89 -10.39 0.79
CA LEU A 157 -16.16 -11.30 1.66
C LEU A 157 -15.43 -10.57 2.79
N LYS A 158 -14.85 -9.38 2.54
CA LYS A 158 -14.28 -8.53 3.59
C LYS A 158 -15.33 -8.07 4.59
N ASN A 159 -16.48 -7.62 4.08
CA ASN A 159 -17.58 -7.16 4.91
C ASN A 159 -18.13 -8.30 5.78
N PHE A 160 -18.29 -9.49 5.20
CA PHE A 160 -18.69 -10.70 5.91
C PHE A 160 -17.63 -11.16 6.92
N ASN A 161 -16.35 -11.20 6.57
CA ASN A 161 -15.29 -11.61 7.49
C ASN A 161 -15.19 -10.64 8.69
N THR A 162 -15.34 -9.35 8.43
CA THR A 162 -15.36 -8.31 9.47
C THR A 162 -16.58 -8.44 10.38
N SER A 163 -17.77 -8.69 9.83
CA SER A 163 -19.00 -8.88 10.62
C SER A 163 -18.96 -10.19 11.41
N PHE A 164 -18.44 -11.27 10.82
CA PHE A 164 -18.26 -12.57 11.48
C PHE A 164 -17.28 -12.47 12.66
N ILE A 165 -16.16 -11.77 12.53
CA ILE A 165 -15.22 -11.55 13.64
C ILE A 165 -15.90 -10.71 14.75
N LYS A 166 -16.64 -9.66 14.41
CA LYS A 166 -17.37 -8.84 15.39
C LYS A 166 -18.47 -9.65 16.11
N GLN A 167 -19.21 -10.46 15.37
CA GLN A 167 -20.29 -11.28 15.93
C GLN A 167 -19.75 -12.43 16.78
N THR A 168 -18.70 -13.13 16.35
CA THR A 168 -18.08 -14.20 17.15
C THR A 168 -17.35 -13.68 18.39
N ALA A 169 -16.80 -12.45 18.36
CA ALA A 169 -16.28 -11.77 19.54
C ALA A 169 -17.39 -11.42 20.55
N ASN A 170 -18.57 -11.02 20.06
CA ASN A 170 -19.74 -10.73 20.90
C ASN A 170 -20.45 -12.00 21.41
N ASP A 171 -20.59 -13.06 20.59
CA ASP A 171 -21.28 -14.31 20.96
C ASP A 171 -20.44 -15.23 21.85
N LYS A 172 -19.09 -15.19 21.75
CA LYS A 172 -18.22 -15.87 22.73
C LYS A 172 -18.16 -15.15 24.08
N SER A 173 -18.79 -13.99 24.22
CA SER A 173 -19.16 -13.43 25.52
C SER A 173 -20.40 -14.15 26.07
N THR A 174 -20.31 -15.47 26.25
CA THR A 174 -21.37 -16.27 26.88
C THR A 174 -21.40 -15.99 28.38
N GLY A 175 -21.95 -14.85 28.76
CA GLY A 175 -22.66 -14.70 30.02
C GLY A 175 -24.12 -15.08 29.78
N LYS A 176 -24.42 -16.38 29.66
CA LYS A 176 -25.80 -16.85 29.89
C LYS A 176 -26.06 -16.65 31.38
N PRO A 177 -27.02 -15.83 31.82
CA PRO A 177 -27.48 -15.90 33.20
C PRO A 177 -28.54 -17.00 33.24
N ASN A 178 -28.15 -18.21 33.63
CA ASN A 178 -29.08 -19.01 34.40
C ASN A 178 -28.37 -19.68 35.57
N SER A 179 -29.00 -19.52 36.74
CA SER A 179 -28.67 -20.00 38.09
C SER A 179 -27.34 -19.51 38.70
N GLY A 180 -27.44 -18.61 39.69
CA GLY A 180 -26.37 -18.45 40.69
C GLY A 180 -26.20 -17.05 41.26
N ASP A 181 -27.05 -16.73 42.23
CA ASP A 181 -26.82 -15.80 43.35
C ASP A 181 -26.77 -14.28 43.10
N ARG A 182 -27.43 -13.58 44.03
CA ARG A 182 -27.67 -12.13 44.07
C ARG A 182 -26.42 -11.41 44.58
N GLY A 183 -25.94 -10.40 43.86
CA GLY A 183 -24.96 -9.46 44.42
C GLY A 183 -24.49 -8.42 43.43
N ASP A 184 -24.91 -7.18 43.66
CA ASP A 184 -24.43 -5.92 43.08
C ASP A 184 -24.55 -5.71 41.56
N ALA A 185 -25.68 -5.09 41.21
CA ALA A 185 -25.85 -4.34 39.98
C ALA A 185 -25.06 -3.02 40.07
N ASP A 186 -24.01 -2.89 39.27
CA ASP A 186 -23.52 -1.59 38.84
C ASP A 186 -23.53 -1.55 37.30
N ASP A 187 -24.72 -1.30 36.74
CA ASP A 187 -25.03 -1.27 35.30
C ASP A 187 -24.35 -0.12 34.53
N LYS A 188 -23.41 0.61 35.15
CA LYS A 188 -22.72 1.76 34.53
C LYS A 188 -21.24 1.56 34.25
N LYS A 189 -20.67 0.37 34.48
CA LYS A 189 -19.30 0.08 34.06
C LYS A 189 -19.29 -0.67 32.71
N PRO A 190 -18.59 -0.15 31.67
CA PRO A 190 -18.39 -0.92 30.45
C PRO A 190 -17.70 -2.24 30.83
N LYS A 191 -18.36 -3.37 30.53
CA LYS A 191 -17.85 -4.71 30.84
C LYS A 191 -16.51 -4.89 30.12
N ALA A 192 -15.45 -5.04 30.90
CA ALA A 192 -14.11 -5.21 30.37
C ALA A 192 -14.03 -6.50 29.54
N LEU A 193 -13.36 -6.43 28.39
CA LEU A 193 -13.06 -7.59 27.55
C LEU A 193 -12.38 -8.69 28.37
N SER A 194 -12.80 -9.94 28.14
CA SER A 194 -12.12 -11.12 28.71
C SER A 194 -10.66 -11.18 28.23
N ALA A 195 -9.79 -11.89 28.95
CA ALA A 195 -8.37 -11.99 28.60
C ALA A 195 -8.14 -12.45 27.14
N LYS A 196 -8.94 -13.41 26.68
CA LYS A 196 -8.90 -13.89 25.28
C LYS A 196 -9.47 -12.87 24.28
N GLY A 197 -10.48 -12.11 24.68
CA GLY A 197 -11.02 -11.00 23.86
C GLY A 197 -9.99 -9.88 23.69
N LYS A 198 -9.23 -9.57 24.74
CA LYS A 198 -8.11 -8.62 24.67
C LYS A 198 -7.02 -9.11 23.73
N GLU A 199 -6.67 -10.39 23.81
CA GLU A 199 -5.65 -11.02 22.94
C GLU A 199 -6.07 -11.05 21.45
N ALA A 200 -7.36 -11.30 21.18
CA ALA A 200 -7.90 -11.22 19.81
C ALA A 200 -7.90 -9.79 19.26
N VAL A 201 -8.25 -8.80 20.09
CA VAL A 201 -8.18 -7.38 19.70
C VAL A 201 -6.73 -6.93 19.52
N GLU A 202 -5.79 -7.39 20.36
CA GLU A 202 -4.37 -7.09 20.22
C GLU A 202 -3.75 -7.71 18.97
N SER A 203 -4.08 -8.96 18.64
CA SER A 203 -3.60 -9.62 17.42
C SER A 203 -4.16 -8.96 16.17
N PHE A 204 -5.43 -8.55 16.18
CA PHE A 204 -6.04 -7.76 15.12
C PHE A 204 -5.39 -6.37 14.99
N LYS A 205 -5.13 -5.70 16.12
CA LYS A 205 -4.46 -4.39 16.13
C LYS A 205 -3.01 -4.50 15.63
N LYS A 206 -2.27 -5.55 16.01
CA LYS A 206 -0.95 -5.85 15.47
C LYS A 206 -0.99 -6.16 13.97
N ALA A 207 -2.04 -6.83 13.47
CA ALA A 207 -2.22 -7.07 12.05
C ALA A 207 -2.49 -5.75 11.29
N GLN A 208 -3.33 -4.86 11.83
CA GLN A 208 -3.55 -3.53 11.27
C GLN A 208 -2.31 -2.63 11.35
N GLU A 209 -1.54 -2.69 12.44
CA GLU A 209 -0.28 -1.94 12.56
C GLU A 209 0.80 -2.46 11.62
N ARG A 210 0.82 -3.77 11.32
CA ARG A 210 1.67 -4.33 10.26
C ARG A 210 1.24 -3.84 8.89
N LEU A 211 -0.06 -3.76 8.62
CA LEU A 211 -0.62 -3.16 7.40
C LEU A 211 -0.34 -1.65 7.29
N ALA A 212 -0.33 -0.93 8.41
CA ALA A 212 0.01 0.49 8.43
C ALA A 212 1.52 0.71 8.24
N LYS A 213 2.37 -0.16 8.79
CA LYS A 213 3.83 -0.15 8.58
C LYS A 213 4.27 -0.67 7.22
N SER A 214 3.46 -1.47 6.54
CA SER A 214 3.71 -1.84 5.13
C SER A 214 3.20 -0.76 4.15
N LYS A 215 2.49 0.25 4.66
CA LYS A 215 1.98 1.41 3.92
C LYS A 215 2.72 2.72 4.27
N ALA A 216 3.65 2.68 5.23
CA ALA A 216 4.51 3.79 5.67
C ALA A 216 5.95 3.52 5.25
#